data_AF-A0A522X439-F1
#
_entry.id   AF-A0A522X439-F1
#
_cell.length_a   1.000
_cell.length_b   1.000
_cell.length_c   1.000
_cell.angle_alpha   90.00
_cell.angle_beta   90.00
_cell.angle_gamma   90.00
#
_symmetry.space_group_name_H-M   'P 1'
#
loop_
_entity.id
_entity.type
_entity.pdbx_description
1 polymer ?
#
loop_
_entity_poly.entity_id
_entity_poly.type
_entity_poly.pdbx_seq_one_letter_code
_entity_poly.pdbx_strand_id
1 'polypeptide(L)'
;MVVPILGGEDKHHHSAPPLAVLRPDPPPVEPRPAIPSDGRTTRLGGIALSVLWIALCAYYANTSIGWGNLVFMQPQEIGGIAGAAFMPLAFLWLVVAYLDRGQELRSVSVEIRQQLSRLTYPAEGAEARVSAIADSLRAQARELVQASNDASTKGEAIRDMLAKQVEAMTTVVGRVVGGLHQLA
;
A
#
# COMPACT_ATOMS: atom_id res chain seq x y z
N MET A 1 -58.62 -27.67 -18.31
CA MET A 1 -57.82 -26.72 -19.09
C MET A 1 -56.70 -26.21 -18.20
N VAL A 2 -55.45 -26.55 -18.57
CA VAL A 2 -54.16 -25.88 -18.30
C VAL A 2 -53.55 -25.90 -16.88
N VAL A 3 -52.26 -26.29 -16.85
CA VAL A 3 -51.26 -26.37 -15.75
C VAL A 3 -50.41 -25.06 -15.72
N PRO A 4 -49.22 -24.98 -15.08
CA PRO A 4 -48.84 -24.25 -13.85
C PRO A 4 -48.03 -22.96 -14.09
N ILE A 5 -47.66 -22.18 -13.06
CA ILE A 5 -46.41 -21.40 -13.05
C ILE A 5 -45.73 -21.43 -11.67
N LEU A 6 -44.51 -21.94 -11.74
CA LEU A 6 -43.33 -21.85 -10.86
C LEU A 6 -43.21 -20.60 -9.97
N GLY A 7 -42.61 -20.78 -8.80
CA GLY A 7 -42.04 -19.68 -8.04
C GLY A 7 -41.50 -20.12 -6.70
N GLY A 8 -40.52 -21.02 -6.71
CA GLY A 8 -39.77 -21.35 -5.51
C GLY A 8 -38.93 -20.15 -5.07
N GLU A 9 -39.05 -19.78 -3.80
CA GLU A 9 -38.01 -19.04 -3.08
C GLU A 9 -38.03 -19.51 -1.62
N ASP A 10 -37.41 -20.68 -1.39
CA ASP A 10 -36.80 -20.98 -0.10
C ASP A 10 -35.75 -19.90 0.16
N LYS A 11 -36.13 -18.87 0.91
CA LYS A 11 -35.18 -17.90 1.47
C LYS A 11 -34.43 -18.55 2.62
N HIS A 12 -33.61 -19.55 2.29
CA HIS A 12 -32.42 -19.85 3.06
C HIS A 12 -31.47 -18.67 2.87
N HIS A 13 -31.68 -17.61 3.66
CA HIS A 13 -30.66 -16.62 3.92
C HIS A 13 -29.51 -17.35 4.61
N HIS A 14 -28.58 -17.86 3.81
CA HIS A 14 -27.26 -18.22 4.27
C HIS A 14 -26.61 -16.91 4.70
N SER A 15 -26.81 -16.53 5.97
CA SER A 15 -26.08 -15.43 6.59
C SER A 15 -24.60 -15.75 6.43
N ALA A 16 -23.93 -15.00 5.56
CA ALA A 16 -22.49 -15.06 5.40
C ALA A 16 -21.85 -14.95 6.80
N PRO A 17 -20.84 -15.77 7.13
CA PRO A 17 -20.10 -15.58 8.38
C PRO A 17 -19.57 -14.13 8.43
N PRO A 18 -19.66 -13.45 9.58
CA PRO A 18 -19.18 -12.08 9.68
C PRO A 18 -17.69 -12.06 9.34
N LEU A 19 -17.29 -11.23 8.38
CA LEU A 19 -15.92 -11.02 7.88
C LEU A 19 -14.97 -10.37 8.93
N ALA A 20 -15.16 -10.67 10.22
CA ALA A 20 -14.52 -10.00 11.34
C ALA A 20 -13.09 -10.49 11.66
N VAL A 21 -12.50 -11.43 10.89
CA VAL A 21 -11.27 -12.14 11.29
C VAL A 21 -10.09 -11.91 10.32
N LEU A 22 -10.07 -10.81 9.56
CA LEU A 22 -8.92 -10.48 8.69
C LEU A 22 -8.47 -9.02 8.75
N ARG A 23 -8.97 -8.24 9.72
CA ARG A 23 -8.33 -6.97 10.08
C ARG A 23 -7.41 -7.26 11.28
N PRO A 24 -6.09 -7.37 11.08
CA PRO A 24 -5.17 -7.37 12.21
C PRO A 24 -5.44 -6.11 13.04
N ASP A 25 -5.45 -6.23 14.37
CA ASP A 25 -5.46 -5.07 15.24
C ASP A 25 -4.35 -4.12 14.78
N PRO A 26 -4.63 -2.82 14.64
CA PRO A 26 -3.59 -1.88 14.29
C PRO A 26 -2.46 -2.07 15.32
N PRO A 27 -1.20 -2.23 14.88
CA PRO A 27 -0.10 -2.34 15.81
C PRO A 27 -0.17 -1.16 16.79
N PRO A 28 0.16 -1.37 18.08
CA PRO A 28 0.21 -0.28 19.05
C PRO A 28 0.94 0.89 18.41
N VAL A 29 0.23 2.02 18.26
CA VAL A 29 0.83 3.21 17.65
C VAL A 29 1.90 3.68 18.63
N GLU A 30 3.13 3.21 18.46
CA GLU A 30 4.27 3.78 19.14
C GLU A 30 4.25 5.29 18.85
N PRO A 31 4.39 6.15 19.87
CA PRO A 31 4.42 7.58 19.67
C PRO A 31 5.47 7.89 18.60
N ARG A 32 5.02 8.36 17.44
CA ARG A 32 5.90 8.77 16.34
C ARG A 32 6.91 9.75 16.95
N PRO A 33 8.23 9.49 16.88
CA PRO A 33 9.20 10.46 17.35
C PRO A 33 8.98 11.75 16.56
N ALA A 34 8.52 12.79 17.25
CA ALA A 34 8.38 14.11 16.67
C ALA A 34 9.79 14.61 16.37
N ILE A 35 10.21 14.53 15.11
CA ILE A 35 11.45 15.16 14.66
C ILE A 35 11.27 16.66 14.94
N PRO A 36 12.11 17.28 15.79
CA PRO A 36 12.03 18.72 16.00
C PRO A 36 12.38 19.41 14.67
N SER A 37 11.39 19.99 13.99
CA SER A 37 11.64 20.86 12.84
C SER A 37 12.16 22.19 13.38
N ASP A 38 13.47 22.28 13.57
CA ASP A 38 14.13 23.46 14.13
C ASP A 38 14.24 24.62 13.11
N GLY A 39 13.13 24.95 12.44
CA GLY A 39 13.02 26.11 11.54
C GLY A 39 13.00 27.45 12.27
N ARG A 40 13.15 27.43 13.61
CA ARG A 40 13.17 28.64 14.45
C ARG A 40 14.51 29.35 14.38
N THR A 41 15.61 28.62 14.26
CA THR A 41 16.97 29.17 14.21
C THR A 41 17.24 29.88 12.88
N THR A 42 16.79 29.33 11.75
CA THR A 42 16.90 29.98 10.42
C THR A 42 16.12 31.30 10.36
N ARG A 43 14.89 31.32 10.89
CA ARG A 43 14.05 32.53 10.93
C ARG A 43 14.64 33.61 11.85
N LEU A 44 15.17 33.22 13.00
CA LEU A 44 15.85 34.14 13.92
C LEU A 44 17.13 34.73 13.32
N GLY A 45 17.88 33.93 12.55
CA GLY A 45 19.05 34.39 11.80
C GLY A 45 18.70 35.47 10.78
N GLY A 46 17.61 35.28 10.01
CA GLY A 46 17.15 36.28 9.05
C GLY A 46 16.69 37.60 9.68
N ILE A 47 16.02 37.54 10.83
CA ILE A 47 15.55 38.73 11.56
C ILE A 47 16.71 39.51 12.17
N ALA A 48 17.59 38.84 12.94
CA ALA A 48 18.72 39.49 13.60
C ALA A 48 19.63 40.22 12.60
N LEU A 49 19.80 39.61 11.43
CA LEU A 49 20.65 40.16 10.39
C LEU A 49 19.99 41.29 9.60
N SER A 50 18.68 41.22 9.36
CA SER A 50 17.92 42.35 8.76
C SER A 50 17.99 43.58 9.67
N VAL A 51 17.89 43.37 10.99
CA VAL A 51 18.03 44.43 11.99
C VAL A 51 19.45 45.01 12.00
N LEU A 52 20.48 44.15 11.98
CA LEU A 52 21.88 44.60 11.90
C LEU A 52 22.16 45.41 10.62
N TRP A 53 21.60 44.98 9.48
CA TRP A 53 21.77 45.65 8.20
C TRP A 53 21.06 47.00 8.14
N ILE A 54 19.81 47.08 8.62
CA ILE A 54 19.08 48.35 8.73
C ILE A 54 19.83 49.33 9.64
N ALA A 55 20.39 48.85 10.76
CA ALA A 55 21.21 49.67 11.63
C ALA A 55 22.48 50.18 10.94
N LEU A 56 23.14 49.33 10.14
CA LEU A 56 24.32 49.72 9.35
C LEU A 56 24.00 50.76 8.27
N CYS A 57 22.88 50.59 7.56
CA CYS A 57 22.39 51.56 6.57
C CYS A 57 22.02 52.89 7.23
N ALA A 58 21.32 52.86 8.37
CA ALA A 58 20.96 54.06 9.12
C ALA A 58 22.21 54.80 9.63
N TYR A 59 23.20 54.06 10.13
CA TYR A 59 24.50 54.61 10.56
C TYR A 59 25.27 55.24 9.39
N TYR A 60 25.38 54.54 8.26
CA TYR A 60 26.07 55.03 7.07
C TYR A 60 25.40 56.28 6.47
N ALA A 61 24.07 56.26 6.33
CA ALA A 61 23.32 57.42 5.85
C ALA A 61 23.51 58.65 6.75
N ASN A 62 23.59 58.43 8.07
CA ASN A 62 23.84 59.48 9.06
C ASN A 62 25.26 60.04 8.99
N THR A 63 26.28 59.19 8.77
CA THR A 63 27.70 59.59 8.77
C THR A 63 28.19 60.14 7.43
N SER A 64 27.78 59.56 6.30
CA SER A 64 28.37 59.85 4.99
C SER A 64 27.57 60.82 4.15
N ILE A 65 26.24 60.77 4.22
CA ILE A 65 25.38 61.59 3.35
C ILE A 65 24.76 62.73 4.15
N GLY A 66 24.28 62.45 5.37
CA GLY A 66 23.49 63.41 6.14
C GLY A 66 22.10 63.57 5.52
N TRP A 67 21.05 63.46 6.33
CA TRP A 67 19.65 63.40 5.86
C TRP A 67 19.23 64.56 4.94
N GLY A 68 19.88 65.73 5.05
CA GLY A 68 19.63 66.89 4.18
C GLY A 68 20.26 66.81 2.78
N ASN A 69 21.33 66.04 2.58
CA ASN A 69 22.04 65.94 1.30
C ASN A 69 21.48 64.84 0.38
N LEU A 70 20.82 63.82 0.96
CA LEU A 70 20.13 62.76 0.21
C LEU A 70 19.07 63.31 -0.76
N VAL A 71 18.44 64.44 -0.41
CA VAL A 71 17.34 65.03 -1.19
C VAL A 71 17.86 65.90 -2.35
N PHE A 72 19.12 66.32 -2.32
CA PHE A 72 19.74 67.14 -3.37
C PHE A 72 20.57 66.33 -4.38
N MET A 73 20.79 65.03 -4.12
CA MET A 73 21.56 64.16 -5.01
C MET A 73 20.78 63.77 -6.27
N GLN A 74 21.49 63.60 -7.39
CA GLN A 74 20.90 63.23 -8.67
C GLN A 74 20.27 61.81 -8.58
N PRO A 75 19.05 61.57 -9.09
CA PRO A 75 18.33 60.29 -8.92
C PRO A 75 19.11 59.04 -9.34
N GLN A 76 20.00 59.18 -10.32
CA GLN A 76 20.84 58.10 -10.83
C GLN A 76 21.95 57.64 -9.84
N GLU A 77 22.50 58.56 -9.04
CA GLU A 77 23.52 58.24 -8.04
C GLU A 77 22.91 57.53 -6.83
N ILE A 78 21.68 57.91 -6.47
CA ILE A 78 20.87 57.23 -5.45
C ILE A 78 20.56 55.79 -5.89
N GLY A 79 20.21 55.58 -7.16
CA GLY A 79 19.94 54.25 -7.71
C GLY A 79 21.15 53.31 -7.68
N GLY A 80 22.35 53.83 -8.00
CA GLY A 80 23.59 53.06 -7.95
C GLY A 80 24.00 52.66 -6.54
N ILE A 81 23.97 53.60 -5.59
CA ILE A 81 24.31 53.34 -4.18
C ILE A 81 23.27 52.41 -3.56
N ALA A 82 21.98 52.63 -3.81
CA ALA A 82 20.92 51.75 -3.34
C ALA A 82 21.08 50.34 -3.91
N GLY A 83 21.29 50.20 -5.22
CA GLY A 83 21.49 48.89 -5.87
C GLY A 83 22.69 48.12 -5.29
N ALA A 84 23.82 48.80 -5.09
CA ALA A 84 25.00 48.21 -4.46
C ALA A 84 24.76 47.83 -2.99
N ALA A 85 23.96 48.61 -2.25
CA ALA A 85 23.56 48.28 -0.87
C ALA A 85 22.59 47.08 -0.81
N PHE A 86 21.75 46.89 -1.82
CA PHE A 86 20.83 45.74 -1.87
C PHE A 86 21.49 44.43 -2.32
N MET A 87 22.57 44.49 -3.12
CA MET A 87 23.26 43.33 -3.67
C MET A 87 23.77 42.31 -2.62
N PRO A 88 24.49 42.71 -1.54
CA PRO A 88 24.94 41.77 -0.51
C PRO A 88 23.76 41.21 0.30
N LEU A 89 22.70 41.99 0.52
CA LEU A 89 21.50 41.52 1.20
C LEU A 89 20.79 40.42 0.40
N ALA A 90 20.67 40.61 -0.92
CA ALA A 90 20.08 39.63 -1.82
C ALA A 90 20.93 38.34 -1.90
N PHE A 91 22.25 38.49 -2.05
CA PHE A 91 23.18 37.34 -2.06
C PHE A 91 23.12 36.56 -0.74
N LEU A 92 23.04 37.27 0.37
CA LEU A 92 22.98 36.64 1.68
C LEU A 92 21.64 35.93 1.92
N TRP A 93 20.51 36.54 1.53
CA TRP A 93 19.22 35.86 1.57
C TRP A 93 19.20 34.60 0.70
N LEU A 94 19.91 34.62 -0.43
CA LEU A 94 20.10 33.45 -1.27
C LEU A 94 20.91 32.38 -0.52
N VAL A 95 21.96 32.73 0.21
CA VAL A 95 22.72 31.79 1.06
C VAL A 95 21.84 31.19 2.15
N VAL A 96 21.05 32.00 2.86
CA VAL A 96 20.12 31.52 3.89
C VAL A 96 19.07 30.58 3.30
N ALA A 97 18.46 30.97 2.17
CA ALA A 97 17.48 30.14 1.47
C ALA A 97 18.10 28.84 0.92
N TYR A 98 19.37 28.87 0.50
CA TYR A 98 20.09 27.70 0.04
C TYR A 98 20.39 26.73 1.19
N LEU A 99 20.77 27.24 2.35
CA LEU A 99 21.01 26.43 3.55
C LEU A 99 19.72 25.80 4.10
N ASP A 100 18.60 26.52 4.08
CA ASP A 100 17.29 26.01 4.49
C ASP A 100 16.84 24.84 3.59
N ARG A 101 17.01 25.00 2.26
CA ARG A 101 16.75 23.93 1.29
C ARG A 101 17.66 22.71 1.46
N GLY A 102 18.93 22.92 1.81
CA GLY A 102 19.89 21.84 2.05
C GLY A 102 19.52 20.92 3.21
N GLN A 103 18.82 21.44 4.23
CA GLN A 103 18.33 20.63 5.34
C GLN A 103 17.11 19.78 4.95
N GLU A 104 16.23 20.31 4.10
CA GLU A 104 15.03 19.63 3.60
C GLU A 104 15.38 18.36 2.79
N LEU A 105 16.47 18.40 2.01
CA LEU A 105 17.00 17.23 1.27
C LEU A 105 17.52 16.11 2.18
N ARG A 106 18.07 16.46 3.36
CA ARG A 106 18.53 15.46 4.34
C ARG A 106 17.37 14.77 5.04
N SER A 107 16.27 15.48 5.33
CA SER A 107 15.06 14.85 5.90
C SER A 107 14.43 13.81 4.95
N VAL A 108 14.37 14.11 3.64
CA VAL A 108 13.81 13.18 2.64
C VAL A 108 14.64 11.89 2.54
N SER A 109 15.97 12.01 2.66
CA SER A 109 16.87 10.85 2.59
C SER A 109 16.73 9.91 3.80
N VAL A 110 16.46 10.45 4.99
CA VAL A 110 16.21 9.65 6.20
C VAL A 110 14.87 8.91 6.10
N GLU A 111 13.85 9.56 5.55
CA GLU A 111 12.51 8.99 5.40
C GLU A 111 12.47 7.83 4.39
N ILE A 112 13.16 7.98 3.24
CA ILE A 112 13.32 6.90 2.26
C ILE A 112 14.08 5.72 2.88
N ARG A 113 15.12 5.98 3.69
CA ARG A 113 15.91 4.91 4.33
C ARG A 113 15.09 4.15 5.37
N GLN A 114 14.20 4.84 6.08
CA GLN A 114 13.28 4.21 7.03
C GLN A 114 12.18 3.41 6.32
N GLN A 115 11.67 3.88 5.18
CA GLN A 115 10.75 3.12 4.34
C GLN A 115 11.42 1.89 3.71
N LEU A 116 12.68 2.00 3.26
CA LEU A 116 13.45 0.87 2.75
C LEU A 116 13.71 -0.17 3.84
N SER A 117 14.00 0.25 5.08
CA SER A 117 14.18 -0.69 6.20
C SER A 117 12.93 -1.52 6.50
N ARG A 118 11.73 -0.96 6.29
CA ARG A 118 10.46 -1.68 6.39
C ARG A 118 10.21 -2.64 5.23
N LEU A 119 10.81 -2.39 4.06
CA LEU A 119 10.75 -3.24 2.88
C LEU A 119 11.84 -4.33 2.85
N THR A 120 12.95 -4.13 3.57
CA THR A 120 14.02 -5.14 3.71
C THR A 120 13.78 -6.09 4.89
N TYR A 121 13.10 -5.66 5.94
CA TYR A 121 12.71 -6.52 7.08
C TYR A 121 11.53 -7.54 6.87
N PRO A 122 10.74 -7.57 5.76
CA PRO A 122 9.71 -8.61 5.60
C PRO A 122 10.24 -9.98 5.18
N ALA A 123 11.54 -10.17 4.94
CA ALA A 123 12.06 -11.42 4.38
C ALA A 123 11.85 -12.64 5.32
N GLU A 124 12.15 -12.53 6.62
CA GLU A 124 12.05 -13.69 7.52
C GLU A 124 10.61 -14.15 7.76
N GLY A 125 9.67 -13.20 7.90
CA GLY A 125 8.25 -13.51 8.07
C GLY A 125 7.54 -13.92 6.77
N ALA A 126 7.98 -13.39 5.62
CA ALA A 126 7.41 -13.74 4.32
C ALA A 126 7.86 -15.13 3.87
N GLU A 127 9.13 -15.49 4.08
CA GLU A 127 9.66 -16.82 3.74
C GLU A 127 8.97 -17.92 4.55
N ALA A 128 8.80 -17.71 5.86
CA ALA A 128 8.05 -18.63 6.72
C ALA A 128 6.57 -18.79 6.27
N ARG A 129 5.90 -17.69 5.88
CA ARG A 129 4.53 -17.73 5.35
C ARG A 129 4.43 -18.45 4.01
N VAL A 130 5.37 -18.19 3.09
CA VAL A 130 5.42 -18.85 1.79
C VAL A 130 5.67 -20.34 1.96
N SER A 131 6.57 -20.74 2.86
CA SER A 131 6.79 -22.16 3.17
C SER A 131 5.53 -22.80 3.76
N ALA A 132 4.87 -22.15 4.72
CA ALA A 132 3.64 -22.66 5.32
C ALA A 132 2.51 -22.83 4.29
N ILE A 133 2.35 -21.86 3.37
CA ILE A 133 1.37 -21.95 2.27
C ILE A 133 1.75 -23.06 1.30
N ALA A 134 3.03 -23.20 0.94
CA ALA A 134 3.49 -24.26 0.05
C ALA A 134 3.25 -25.65 0.65
N ASP A 135 3.47 -25.80 1.96
CA ASP A 135 3.21 -27.05 2.67
C ASP A 135 1.72 -27.35 2.79
N SER A 136 0.87 -26.34 3.03
CA SER A 136 -0.59 -26.53 3.02
C SER A 136 -1.10 -26.92 1.64
N LEU A 137 -0.60 -26.29 0.58
CA LEU A 137 -0.95 -26.63 -0.80
C LEU A 137 -0.52 -28.06 -1.16
N ARG A 138 0.68 -28.49 -0.73
CA ARG A 138 1.11 -29.89 -0.91
C ARG A 138 0.23 -30.86 -0.14
N ALA A 139 -0.20 -30.52 1.08
CA ALA A 139 -1.12 -31.35 1.85
C ALA A 139 -2.49 -31.48 1.15
N GLN A 140 -3.07 -30.35 0.73
CA GLN A 140 -4.34 -30.32 -0.01
C GLN A 140 -4.25 -31.09 -1.33
N ALA A 141 -3.14 -30.98 -2.07
CA ALA A 141 -2.94 -31.74 -3.30
C ALA A 141 -2.90 -33.25 -3.04
N ARG A 142 -2.25 -33.70 -1.95
CA ARG A 142 -2.22 -35.13 -1.57
C ARG A 142 -3.61 -35.64 -1.19
N GLU A 143 -4.36 -34.88 -0.39
CA GLU A 143 -5.73 -35.24 -0.01
C GLU A 143 -6.64 -35.33 -1.24
N LEU A 144 -6.51 -34.39 -2.18
CA LEU A 144 -7.29 -34.41 -3.42
C LEU A 144 -6.96 -35.62 -4.30
N VAL A 145 -5.67 -35.96 -4.44
CA VAL A 145 -5.25 -37.16 -5.19
C VAL A 145 -5.79 -38.43 -4.53
N GLN A 146 -5.74 -38.52 -3.19
CA GLN A 146 -6.29 -39.65 -2.47
C GLN A 146 -7.81 -39.76 -2.65
N ALA A 147 -8.54 -38.65 -2.47
CA ALA A 147 -9.98 -38.62 -2.68
C ALA A 147 -10.37 -38.98 -4.13
N SER A 148 -9.57 -38.54 -5.11
CA SER A 148 -9.77 -38.86 -6.53
C SER A 148 -9.56 -40.36 -6.81
N ASN A 149 -8.51 -40.96 -6.24
CA ASN A 149 -8.26 -42.41 -6.36
C ASN A 149 -9.40 -43.21 -5.72
N ASP A 150 -9.84 -42.84 -4.51
CA ASP A 150 -10.96 -43.49 -3.84
C ASP A 150 -12.25 -43.38 -4.65
N ALA A 151 -12.51 -42.21 -5.25
CA ALA A 151 -13.65 -42.01 -6.14
C ALA A 151 -13.55 -42.87 -7.41
N SER A 152 -12.36 -43.01 -7.99
CA SER A 152 -12.12 -43.87 -9.15
C SER A 152 -12.37 -45.34 -8.82
N THR A 153 -11.84 -45.85 -7.70
CA THR A 153 -12.07 -47.22 -7.24
C THR A 153 -13.54 -47.48 -6.93
N LYS A 154 -14.23 -46.55 -6.27
CA LYS A 154 -15.68 -46.64 -6.05
C LYS A 154 -16.46 -46.64 -7.37
N GLY A 155 -16.06 -45.82 -8.33
CA GLY A 155 -16.65 -45.78 -9.68
C GLY A 155 -16.50 -47.11 -10.42
N GLU A 156 -15.33 -47.74 -10.33
CA GLU A 156 -15.07 -49.06 -10.92
C GLU A 156 -15.93 -50.15 -10.25
N ALA A 157 -16.02 -50.15 -8.92
CA ALA A 157 -16.88 -51.09 -8.20
C ALA A 157 -18.37 -50.95 -8.56
N ILE A 158 -18.87 -49.71 -8.72
CA ILE A 158 -20.24 -49.45 -9.18
C ILE A 158 -20.45 -49.97 -10.60
N ARG A 159 -19.47 -49.74 -11.49
CA ARG A 159 -19.52 -50.23 -12.87
C ARG A 159 -19.58 -51.76 -12.92
N ASP A 160 -18.78 -52.45 -12.10
CA ASP A 160 -18.78 -53.91 -12.01
C ASP A 160 -20.10 -54.46 -11.47
N MET A 161 -20.68 -53.81 -10.46
CA MET A 161 -22.00 -54.16 -9.95
C MET A 161 -23.09 -54.01 -11.02
N LEU A 162 -23.06 -52.91 -11.77
CA LEU A 162 -23.98 -52.67 -12.89
C LEU A 162 -23.82 -53.73 -13.98
N ALA A 163 -22.59 -54.09 -14.36
CA ALA A 163 -22.33 -55.13 -15.35
C ALA A 163 -22.93 -56.49 -14.92
N LYS A 164 -22.73 -56.88 -13.65
CA LYS A 164 -23.31 -58.10 -13.07
C LYS A 164 -24.84 -58.05 -13.02
N GLN A 165 -25.43 -56.90 -12.67
CA GLN A 165 -26.88 -56.74 -12.66
C GLN A 165 -27.48 -56.87 -14.07
N VAL A 166 -26.84 -56.28 -15.08
CA VAL A 166 -27.27 -56.41 -16.48
C VAL A 166 -27.18 -57.87 -16.94
N GLU A 167 -26.10 -58.60 -16.62
CA GLU A 167 -25.96 -60.02 -16.93
C GLU A 167 -27.01 -60.90 -16.23
N ALA A 168 -27.33 -60.60 -14.97
CA ALA A 168 -28.42 -61.28 -14.26
C ALA A 168 -29.78 -61.03 -14.93
N MET A 169 -30.04 -59.79 -15.36
CA MET A 169 -31.25 -59.44 -16.09
C MET A 169 -31.34 -60.13 -17.45
N THR A 170 -30.26 -60.18 -18.25
CA THR A 170 -30.25 -60.90 -19.53
C THR A 170 -30.46 -62.40 -19.34
N THR A 171 -29.93 -62.99 -18.25
CA THR A 171 -30.15 -64.39 -17.89
C THR A 171 -31.62 -64.66 -17.54
N VAL A 172 -32.25 -63.79 -16.73
CA VAL A 172 -33.67 -63.90 -16.38
C VAL A 172 -34.55 -63.75 -17.62
N VAL A 173 -34.27 -62.75 -18.46
CA VAL A 173 -34.98 -62.54 -19.73
C VAL A 173 -34.80 -63.73 -20.67
N GLY A 174 -33.58 -64.27 -20.80
CA GLY A 174 -33.31 -65.47 -21.59
C GLY A 174 -34.08 -66.70 -21.10
N ARG A 175 -34.23 -66.87 -19.78
CA ARG A 175 -35.04 -67.95 -19.18
C ARG A 175 -36.53 -67.80 -19.48
N VAL A 176 -37.07 -66.58 -19.37
CA VAL A 176 -38.48 -66.30 -19.68
C VAL A 176 -38.78 -66.58 -21.16
N VAL A 177 -37.91 -66.13 -22.06
CA VAL A 177 -38.06 -66.37 -23.51
C VAL A 177 -37.92 -67.86 -23.84
N GLY A 178 -36.96 -68.57 -23.24
CA GLY A 178 -36.78 -70.01 -23.43
C GLY A 178 -37.98 -70.83 -22.92
N GLY A 179 -38.59 -70.44 -21.79
CA GLY A 179 -39.78 -71.11 -21.25
C GLY A 179 -41.01 -70.96 -22.16
N LEU A 180 -41.15 -69.83 -22.86
CA LEU A 180 -42.23 -69.64 -23.83
C LEU A 180 -42.08 -70.52 -25.08
N HIS A 181 -40.85 -70.82 -25.51
CA HIS A 181 -40.58 -71.68 -26.67
C HIS A 181 -40.80 -73.17 -26.38
N GLN A 182 -40.80 -73.59 -25.11
CA GLN A 182 -41.04 -74.99 -24.71
C GLN A 182 -42.54 -75.32 -24.57
N LEU A 183 -43.40 -74.30 -24.58
CA LEU A 183 -44.85 -74.41 -24.44
C LEU A 183 -45.60 -74.23 -25.78
N ALA A 184 -44.89 -74.07 -26.89
CA ALA A 184 -45.42 -74.02 -28.25
C ALA A 184 -45.00 -75.28 -29.03
#